data_AF-V9GFE8-F1
#
_entry.id   AF-V9GFE8-F1
#
_cell.length_a   1.000
_cell.length_b   1.000
_cell.length_c   1.000
_cell.angle_alpha   90.00
_cell.angle_beta   90.00
_cell.angle_gamma   90.00
#
_symmetry.space_group_name_H-M   'P 1'
#
loop_
_entity.id
_entity.type
_entity.pdbx_description
1 polymer ?
#
loop_
_entity_poly.entity_id
_entity_poly.type
_entity_poly.pdbx_seq_one_letter_code
_entity_poly.pdbx_strand_id
1 'polypeptide(L)'
;MQRNETSQELIKLLPDKAQLLAPLQGAGGHDISFGDLDGDGIDEAVVVYEDNKGTGNTLKAALFRQHNEAWQKISEVYGFGYGLEYVGILDVNHDGINELVLGWSLGDAGNGLDIYRFSEDQLKLLSNKVYDGNLDLE
;
A
#
# COMPACT_ATOMS: atom_id res chain seq x y z
N MET A 1 21.46 3.97 -6.61
CA MET A 1 21.96 2.76 -5.91
C MET A 1 21.15 2.52 -4.63
N GLN A 2 20.98 3.52 -3.76
CA GLN A 2 20.24 3.41 -2.49
C GLN A 2 18.78 2.87 -2.60
N ARG A 3 17.99 3.34 -3.58
CA ARG A 3 16.59 2.84 -3.75
C ARG A 3 16.49 1.33 -3.99
N ASN A 4 17.42 0.76 -4.75
CA ASN A 4 17.38 -0.68 -5.08
C ASN A 4 17.73 -1.54 -3.86
N GLU A 5 18.61 -1.04 -2.99
CA GLU A 5 18.97 -1.71 -1.74
C GLU A 5 17.78 -1.72 -0.76
N THR A 6 17.11 -0.57 -0.59
CA THR A 6 15.89 -0.46 0.22
C THR A 6 14.79 -1.38 -0.30
N SER A 7 14.54 -1.40 -1.62
CA SER A 7 13.54 -2.29 -2.21
C SER A 7 13.84 -3.76 -1.91
N GLN A 8 15.10 -4.18 -2.04
CA GLN A 8 15.49 -5.56 -1.73
C GLN A 8 15.34 -5.90 -0.24
N GLU A 9 15.61 -4.96 0.66
CA GLU A 9 15.40 -5.14 2.09
C GLU A 9 13.92 -5.36 2.42
N LEU A 10 13.05 -4.48 1.93
CA LEU A 10 11.60 -4.57 2.12
C LEU A 10 11.02 -5.88 1.57
N ILE A 11 11.47 -6.29 0.37
CA ILE A 11 11.02 -7.54 -0.25
C ILE A 11 11.42 -8.77 0.59
N LYS A 12 12.59 -8.75 1.25
CA LYS A 12 13.03 -9.86 2.13
C LYS A 12 12.18 -9.99 3.39
N LEU A 13 11.45 -8.94 3.78
CA LEU A 13 10.55 -8.95 4.94
C LEU A 13 9.15 -9.47 4.59
N LEU A 14 8.88 -9.72 3.30
CA LEU A 14 7.63 -10.33 2.84
C LEU A 14 7.64 -11.86 2.99
N PRO A 15 6.46 -12.51 3.01
CA PRO A 15 6.37 -13.96 2.99
C PRO A 15 7.06 -14.58 1.76
N ASP A 16 7.64 -15.78 1.91
CA ASP A 16 8.17 -16.52 0.76
C ASP A 16 7.13 -16.66 -0.37
N LYS A 17 7.57 -16.46 -1.61
CA LYS A 17 6.74 -16.47 -2.83
C LYS A 17 5.74 -15.32 -2.95
N ALA A 18 5.85 -14.27 -2.12
CA ALA A 18 5.15 -13.02 -2.37
C ALA A 18 5.50 -12.49 -3.77
N GLN A 19 4.47 -12.09 -4.52
CA GLN A 19 4.64 -11.44 -5.82
C GLN A 19 4.21 -9.98 -5.69
N LEU A 20 5.13 -9.05 -5.97
CA LEU A 20 4.83 -7.62 -5.85
C LEU A 20 3.86 -7.20 -6.95
N LEU A 21 2.98 -6.27 -6.60
CA LEU A 21 2.01 -5.69 -7.52
C LEU A 21 2.36 -4.23 -7.78
N ALA A 22 2.62 -3.92 -9.04
CA ALA A 22 2.71 -2.53 -9.50
C ALA A 22 1.30 -1.99 -9.76
N PRO A 23 1.00 -0.74 -9.36
CA PRO A 23 -0.28 -0.11 -9.69
C PRO A 23 -0.40 0.11 -11.19
N LEU A 24 -1.60 -0.13 -11.75
CA LEU A 24 -1.90 0.16 -13.15
C LEU A 24 -1.97 1.67 -13.44
N GLN A 25 -2.37 2.47 -12.45
CA GLN A 25 -2.44 3.93 -12.50
C GLN A 25 -1.51 4.54 -11.45
N GLY A 26 -0.61 5.44 -11.88
CA GLY A 26 0.29 6.15 -10.97
C GLY A 26 1.58 6.60 -11.65
N ALA A 27 2.12 7.73 -11.21
CA ALA A 27 3.38 8.27 -11.72
C ALA A 27 4.58 7.45 -11.24
N GLY A 28 4.88 6.35 -11.93
CA GLY A 28 6.20 5.73 -11.85
C GLY A 28 6.28 4.21 -11.93
N GLY A 29 5.16 3.46 -11.89
CA GLY A 29 5.19 2.00 -11.98
C GLY A 29 6.13 1.34 -10.96
N HIS A 30 6.29 1.97 -9.79
CA HIS A 30 7.18 1.49 -8.75
C HIS A 30 6.38 0.58 -7.81
N ASP A 31 6.95 -0.59 -7.49
CA ASP A 31 6.30 -1.59 -6.64
C ASP A 31 6.24 -1.19 -5.15
N ILE A 32 6.80 -0.04 -4.80
CA ILE A 32 6.92 0.46 -3.43
C ILE A 32 6.55 1.95 -3.39
N SER A 33 5.62 2.29 -2.51
CA SER A 33 5.20 3.67 -2.23
C SER A 33 5.86 4.16 -0.95
N PHE A 34 6.30 5.41 -0.93
CA PHE A 34 6.92 6.05 0.23
C PHE A 34 6.16 7.33 0.61
N GLY A 35 6.09 7.61 1.90
CA GLY A 35 5.52 8.84 2.43
C GLY A 35 5.36 8.79 3.94
N ASP A 36 5.48 9.96 4.57
CA ASP A 36 5.23 10.15 6.01
C ASP A 36 3.75 9.90 6.34
N LEU A 37 3.46 8.76 6.95
CA LEU A 37 2.09 8.30 7.24
C LEU A 37 1.75 8.48 8.73
N ASP A 38 2.75 8.52 9.61
CA ASP A 38 2.54 8.71 11.05
C ASP A 38 2.76 10.16 11.54
N GLY A 39 3.29 11.04 10.68
CA GLY A 39 3.47 12.46 10.92
C GLY A 39 4.77 12.82 11.66
N ASP A 40 5.74 11.91 11.75
CA ASP A 40 7.02 12.16 12.42
C ASP A 40 8.08 12.83 11.51
N GLY A 41 7.79 12.98 10.22
CA GLY A 41 8.67 13.57 9.21
C GLY A 41 9.61 12.58 8.54
N ILE A 42 9.51 11.28 8.82
CA ILE A 42 10.25 10.19 8.19
C ILE A 42 9.28 9.37 7.35
N ASP A 43 9.65 9.09 6.09
CA ASP A 43 8.77 8.33 5.20
C ASP A 43 8.65 6.86 5.66
N GLU A 44 7.41 6.39 5.80
CA GLU A 44 7.08 4.96 5.75
C GLU A 44 7.17 4.41 4.33
N ALA A 45 7.22 3.08 4.22
CA ALA A 45 7.12 2.38 2.94
C ALA A 45 5.92 1.44 2.92
N VAL A 46 5.22 1.38 1.78
CA VAL A 46 4.13 0.44 1.52
C VAL A 46 4.48 -0.43 0.33
N VAL A 47 4.35 -1.75 0.52
CA VAL A 47 4.49 -2.73 -0.55
C VAL A 47 3.20 -3.51 -0.68
N VAL A 48 2.63 -3.51 -1.88
CA VAL A 48 1.45 -4.34 -2.21
C VAL A 48 1.92 -5.62 -2.88
N TYR A 49 1.40 -6.75 -2.44
CA TYR A 49 1.82 -8.05 -2.93
C TYR A 49 0.68 -9.07 -2.90
N GLU A 50 0.83 -10.11 -3.71
CA GLU A 50 0.01 -11.31 -3.69
C GLU A 50 0.70 -12.42 -2.88
N ASP A 51 0.02 -12.91 -1.84
CA ASP A 51 0.46 -14.02 -1.01
C ASP A 51 -0.04 -15.35 -1.59
N ASN A 52 0.91 -16.15 -2.08
CA ASN A 52 0.66 -17.42 -2.76
C ASN A 52 0.93 -18.65 -1.87
N LYS A 53 0.97 -18.49 -0.54
CA LYS A 53 1.23 -19.61 0.40
C LYS A 53 0.03 -20.52 0.64
N GLY A 54 -1.19 -20.13 0.26
CA GLY A 54 -2.45 -20.84 0.57
C GLY A 54 -3.24 -21.32 -0.64
N THR A 55 -4.48 -21.75 -0.40
CA THR A 55 -5.47 -22.01 -1.47
C THR A 55 -6.12 -20.70 -1.89
N GLY A 56 -5.59 -20.11 -2.96
CA GLY A 56 -6.08 -18.86 -3.52
C GLY A 56 -5.10 -17.72 -3.33
N ASN A 57 -5.13 -16.81 -4.29
CA ASN A 57 -4.29 -15.63 -4.34
C ASN A 57 -4.88 -14.57 -3.41
N THR A 58 -4.12 -14.12 -2.41
CA THR A 58 -4.57 -13.09 -1.47
C THR A 58 -3.77 -11.82 -1.64
N LEU A 59 -4.43 -10.73 -2.05
CA LEU A 59 -3.80 -9.42 -2.13
C LEU A 59 -3.60 -8.86 -0.72
N LYS A 60 -2.46 -8.24 -0.48
CA LYS A 60 -2.10 -7.62 0.79
C LYS A 60 -1.30 -6.35 0.56
N ALA A 61 -1.42 -5.40 1.48
CA ALA A 61 -0.54 -4.25 1.56
C ALA A 61 0.18 -4.27 2.92
N ALA A 62 1.51 -4.30 2.90
CA ALA A 62 2.35 -4.25 4.09
C ALA A 62 2.93 -2.84 4.26
N LEU A 63 2.82 -2.32 5.48
CA LEU A 63 3.40 -1.06 5.91
C LEU A 63 4.69 -1.33 6.68
N PHE A 64 5.72 -0.58 6.35
CA PHE A 64 7.03 -0.65 6.97
C PHE A 64 7.47 0.71 7.48
N ARG A 65 8.14 0.69 8.64
CA ARG A 65 8.79 1.86 9.22
C ARG A 65 10.28 1.56 9.42
N GLN A 66 11.11 2.59 9.29
CA GLN A 66 12.53 2.47 9.60
C GLN A 66 12.79 2.72 11.08
N HIS A 67 13.52 1.84 11.74
CA HIS A 67 13.98 1.99 13.12
C HIS A 67 15.45 1.62 13.25
N ASN A 68 16.29 2.57 13.68
CA ASN A 68 17.75 2.42 13.76
C ASN A 68 18.36 1.87 12.46
N GLU A 69 18.05 2.53 11.34
CA GLU A 69 18.52 2.19 9.99
C GLU A 69 17.93 0.91 9.36
N ALA A 70 17.20 0.08 10.12
CA ALA A 70 16.59 -1.15 9.62
C ALA A 70 15.08 -0.99 9.36
N TRP A 71 14.58 -1.59 8.28
CA TRP A 71 13.14 -1.63 8.01
C TRP A 71 12.44 -2.73 8.79
N GLN A 72 11.24 -2.44 9.29
CA GLN A 72 10.40 -3.39 10.01
C GLN A 72 8.96 -3.31 9.51
N LYS A 73 8.31 -4.45 9.29
CA LYS A 73 6.88 -4.50 8.99
C LYS A 73 6.09 -4.20 10.26
N ILE A 74 5.29 -3.14 10.23
CA ILE A 74 4.53 -2.68 11.39
C ILE A 74 3.03 -2.91 11.24
N SER A 75 2.51 -2.97 10.01
CA SER A 75 1.10 -3.26 9.75
C SER A 75 0.91 -3.99 8.43
N GLU A 76 -0.22 -4.66 8.28
CA GLU A 76 -0.60 -5.36 7.06
C GLU A 76 -2.13 -5.39 6.96
N VAL A 77 -2.65 -5.11 5.77
CA VAL A 77 -4.09 -5.17 5.47
C VAL A 77 -4.33 -6.08 4.28
N TYR A 78 -5.53 -6.68 4.24
CA TYR A 78 -5.99 -7.46 3.11
C TYR A 78 -6.53 -6.53 2.02
N GLY A 79 -6.14 -6.81 0.78
CA GLY A 79 -6.77 -6.24 -0.40
C GLY A 79 -7.91 -7.11 -0.90
N PHE A 80 -8.72 -6.54 -1.78
CA PHE A 80 -9.88 -7.21 -2.37
C PHE A 80 -9.79 -7.19 -3.89
N GLY A 81 -10.42 -8.15 -4.56
CA GLY A 81 -10.43 -8.23 -6.02
C GLY A 81 -9.25 -8.99 -6.60
N TYR A 82 -8.78 -8.53 -7.77
CA TYR A 82 -7.89 -9.27 -8.66
C TYR A 82 -6.59 -8.54 -9.01
N GLY A 83 -6.46 -7.28 -8.61
CA GLY A 83 -5.28 -6.47 -8.94
C GLY A 83 -5.25 -5.13 -8.22
N LEU A 84 -4.20 -4.38 -8.50
CA LEU A 84 -3.94 -3.05 -7.93
C LEU A 84 -4.07 -1.99 -9.02
N GLU A 85 -5.04 -1.10 -8.86
CA GLU A 85 -5.20 0.08 -9.71
C GLU A 85 -4.34 1.24 -9.22
N TYR A 86 -4.30 1.48 -7.90
CA TYR A 86 -3.62 2.64 -7.32
C TYR A 86 -3.04 2.32 -5.94
N VAL A 87 -1.90 2.93 -5.63
CA VAL A 87 -1.38 3.02 -4.26
C VAL A 87 -0.73 4.38 -4.09
N GLY A 88 -0.98 5.03 -2.96
CA GLY A 88 -0.38 6.31 -2.63
C GLY A 88 -0.53 6.68 -1.16
N ILE A 89 0.34 7.57 -0.70
CA ILE A 89 0.30 8.18 0.64
C ILE A 89 0.11 9.68 0.44
N LEU A 90 -1.04 10.21 0.85
CA LEU A 90 -1.42 11.62 0.69
C LEU A 90 -2.50 12.03 1.68
N ASP A 91 -2.53 13.31 2.04
CA ASP A 91 -3.57 13.92 2.86
C ASP A 91 -4.86 14.13 2.05
N VAL A 92 -5.78 13.17 2.14
CA VAL A 92 -7.02 13.13 1.35
C VAL A 92 -8.09 14.04 1.94
N ASN A 93 -8.10 14.22 3.26
CA ASN A 93 -9.12 15.00 3.95
C ASN A 93 -8.66 16.42 4.33
N HIS A 94 -7.42 16.78 4.00
CA HIS A 94 -6.79 18.06 4.25
C HIS A 94 -6.67 18.41 5.75
N ASP A 95 -6.47 17.40 6.61
CA ASP A 95 -6.26 17.60 8.05
C ASP A 95 -4.77 17.74 8.44
N GLY A 96 -3.87 17.61 7.46
CA GLY A 96 -2.42 17.70 7.62
C GLY A 96 -1.75 16.37 7.98
N ILE A 97 -2.48 15.26 8.03
CA ILE A 97 -1.96 13.91 8.24
C ILE A 97 -2.25 13.09 6.99
N ASN A 98 -1.23 12.42 6.46
CA ASN A 98 -1.44 11.62 5.26
C ASN A 98 -2.22 10.33 5.55
N GLU A 99 -2.96 9.88 4.54
CA GLU A 99 -3.62 8.58 4.51
C GLU A 99 -2.99 7.66 3.46
N LEU A 100 -3.08 6.35 3.70
CA LEU A 100 -2.79 5.33 2.70
C LEU A 100 -4.05 5.09 1.87
N VAL A 101 -3.93 5.30 0.57
CA VAL A 101 -4.99 5.08 -0.40
C VAL A 101 -4.64 3.86 -1.26
N LEU A 102 -5.56 2.89 -1.30
CA LEU A 102 -5.44 1.66 -2.09
C LEU A 102 -6.61 1.56 -3.06
N GLY A 103 -6.30 1.55 -4.35
CA GLY A 103 -7.25 1.29 -5.42
C GLY A 103 -7.13 -0.14 -5.90
N TRP A 104 -8.20 -0.91 -5.80
CA TRP A 104 -8.25 -2.32 -6.19
C TRP A 104 -9.02 -2.53 -7.48
N SER A 105 -8.57 -3.46 -8.30
CA SER A 105 -9.29 -3.91 -9.49
C SER A 105 -10.27 -5.02 -9.11
N LEU A 106 -11.58 -4.81 -9.30
CA LEU A 106 -12.61 -5.82 -9.03
C LEU A 106 -13.04 -6.56 -10.32
N GLY A 107 -12.27 -6.40 -11.40
CA GLY A 107 -12.58 -6.98 -12.71
C GLY A 107 -13.79 -6.30 -13.35
N ASP A 108 -14.73 -7.09 -13.88
CA ASP A 108 -15.93 -6.55 -14.53
C ASP A 108 -16.89 -5.82 -13.57
N ALA A 109 -16.65 -5.92 -12.26
CA ALA A 109 -17.43 -5.24 -11.22
C ALA A 109 -16.94 -3.80 -10.93
N GLY A 110 -15.94 -3.30 -11.65
CA GLY A 110 -15.37 -1.96 -11.48
C GLY A 110 -14.16 -1.96 -10.55
N ASN A 111 -14.01 -0.88 -9.78
CA ASN A 111 -12.86 -0.67 -8.90
C ASN A 111 -13.29 -0.46 -7.45
N GLY A 112 -12.44 -0.91 -6.51
CA GLY A 112 -12.56 -0.63 -5.08
C GLY A 112 -11.56 0.43 -4.66
N LEU A 113 -11.93 1.26 -3.69
CA LEU A 113 -11.06 2.22 -3.04
C LEU A 113 -11.13 1.99 -1.54
N ASP A 114 -9.99 1.77 -0.90
CA ASP A 114 -9.85 1.75 0.54
C ASP A 114 -8.90 2.87 0.97
N ILE A 115 -9.32 3.65 1.97
CA ILE A 115 -8.53 4.72 2.58
C ILE A 115 -8.27 4.34 4.02
N TYR A 116 -6.99 4.28 4.39
CA TYR A 116 -6.54 3.92 5.72
C TYR A 116 -5.81 5.07 6.40
N ARG A 117 -6.03 5.21 7.70
CA ARG A 117 -5.22 6.04 8.58
C ARG A 117 -4.35 5.17 9.46
N PHE A 118 -3.12 5.61 9.65
CA PHE A 118 -2.25 4.97 10.61
C PHE A 118 -2.50 5.52 12.02
N SER A 119 -2.76 4.62 12.98
CA SER A 119 -3.03 4.98 14.37
C SER A 119 -2.83 3.77 15.27
N GLU A 120 -2.22 3.97 16.45
CA GLU A 120 -1.94 2.89 17.41
C GLU A 120 -1.17 1.71 16.79
N ASP A 121 -0.14 2.05 16.01
CA ASP A 121 0.72 1.10 15.29
C ASP A 121 -0.01 0.21 14.27
N GLN A 122 -1.19 0.62 13.78
CA GLN A 122 -1.95 -0.15 12.79
C GLN A 122 -2.63 0.75 11.74
N LEU A 123 -2.81 0.19 10.54
CA LEU A 123 -3.68 0.74 9.51
C LEU A 123 -5.15 0.50 9.89
N LYS A 124 -5.89 1.58 10.10
CA LYS A 124 -7.33 1.56 10.38
C LYS A 124 -8.08 2.08 9.16
N LEU A 125 -9.03 1.27 8.66
CA LEU A 125 -9.87 1.66 7.52
C LEU A 125 -10.74 2.86 7.92
N LEU A 126 -10.59 3.98 7.21
CA LEU A 126 -11.44 5.16 7.36
C LEU A 126 -12.65 5.11 6.44
N SER A 127 -12.43 4.72 5.18
CA SER A 127 -13.46 4.73 4.15
C SER A 127 -13.21 3.63 3.14
N ASN A 128 -14.28 3.03 2.64
CA ASN A 128 -14.24 2.19 1.46
C ASN A 128 -15.35 2.59 0.47
N LYS A 129 -15.05 2.48 -0.83
CA LYS A 129 -16.00 2.84 -1.89
C LYS A 129 -15.77 1.98 -3.13
N VAL A 130 -16.86 1.60 -3.80
CA VAL A 130 -16.79 1.06 -5.17
C VAL A 130 -17.05 2.19 -6.16
N TYR A 131 -16.27 2.24 -7.23
CA TYR A 131 -16.39 3.25 -8.28
C TYR A 131 -16.13 2.64 -9.66
N ASP A 132 -16.69 3.30 -10.67
CA ASP A 132 -16.45 2.99 -12.08
C ASP A 132 -15.63 4.12 -12.72
N GLY A 133 -14.63 3.77 -13.53
CA GLY A 133 -13.78 4.73 -14.24
C GLY A 133 -12.48 5.08 -13.52
N ASN A 134 -11.93 6.27 -13.80
CA ASN A 134 -10.67 6.73 -13.22
C ASN A 134 -10.84 7.22 -11.79
N LEU A 135 -9.82 6.98 -10.96
CA LEU A 135 -9.76 7.50 -9.60
C LEU A 135 -9.42 9.00 -9.63
N ASP A 136 -10.30 9.83 -9.08
CA ASP A 136 -10.08 11.26 -8.88
C ASP A 136 -9.94 11.52 -7.38
N LEU A 137 -8.77 12.03 -6.97
CA LEU A 137 -8.40 12.31 -5.57
C LEU A 137 -8.17 13.81 -5.33
N GLU A 138 -8.51 14.67 -6.30
CA GLU A 138 -8.42 16.14 -6.19
C GLU A 138 -9.62 16.79 -5.48
#